data_AF-A0A678THS3-F1
#
_entry.id   AF-A0A678THS3-F1
#
_cell.length_a   1.000
_cell.length_b   1.000
_cell.length_c   1.000
_cell.angle_alpha   90.00
_cell.angle_beta   90.00
_cell.angle_gamma   90.00
#
_symmetry.space_group_name_H-M   'P 1'
#
loop_
_entity.id
_entity.type
_entity.pdbx_description
1 polymer ?
#
loop_
_entity_poly.entity_id
_entity_poly.type
_entity_poly.pdbx_seq_one_letter_code
_entity_poly.pdbx_strand_id
1 'polypeptide(L)'
;MKSKLNFPPQRRKREEERRRNKEAQNPIRRPEAAERQREESERTPQAAAAAPATACSRLRSVYALDLIPSAFASAFPHFPRGVKSMEQPAAPDRSDVPAGECEWREELRQQQSQVDALRERLVEVKVGMRCSEGDSRRELDHLCRRVKTIATLLAYLKSKARIMAIPHLAHTSCGIRQQEGVGFVDRHGVPLADWPKGSAEPAPCGGGSGDRTAAEGGAAAPVHGDAAGGDVDVDDILKSIRVVTDVMESLVKRVIVAESETANEKEKVRMGLEEIRRKTLQVETMSAKVEEMEKFAVGTNGMLNEMRQRVEDMVLETTRQRQRAAENEQELSRVKQDFESLRTYVGTLVSVRETLLSSEKQFETMEKLFDRLVAKTNQLESEKAQKEAEVHKVMEENVRLRAMLDKKEAQLQAMSEQCKFMALNHHN
;
A
#
# COMPACT_ATOMS: atom_id res chain seq x y z
N MET A 1 3.67 -66.92 23.81
CA MET A 1 4.34 -67.41 22.58
C MET A 1 4.16 -66.38 21.47
N LYS A 2 5.14 -65.51 21.20
CA LYS A 2 5.21 -64.68 19.98
C LYS A 2 6.65 -64.69 19.49
N SER A 3 6.84 -65.35 18.35
CA SER A 3 8.10 -65.69 17.69
C SER A 3 8.77 -64.44 17.12
N LYS A 4 9.96 -64.10 17.63
CA LYS A 4 10.87 -63.14 17.00
C LYS A 4 11.58 -63.83 15.83
N LEU A 5 11.19 -63.47 14.61
CA LEU A 5 11.90 -63.77 13.38
C LEU A 5 13.27 -63.09 13.41
N ASN A 6 14.31 -63.91 13.52
CA ASN A 6 15.71 -63.50 13.46
C ASN A 6 16.09 -63.35 11.97
N PHE A 7 16.22 -62.12 11.48
CA PHE A 7 16.66 -61.85 10.11
C PHE A 7 18.19 -61.80 10.04
N PRO A 8 18.83 -62.45 9.05
CA PRO A 8 20.28 -62.55 8.97
C PRO A 8 20.95 -61.21 8.63
N PRO A 9 22.17 -60.96 9.15
CA PRO A 9 22.88 -59.69 9.08
C PRO A 9 23.23 -59.19 7.67
N GLN A 10 23.09 -60.03 6.63
CA GLN A 10 23.35 -59.63 5.25
C GLN A 10 22.26 -58.74 4.62
N ARG A 11 21.01 -58.81 5.10
CA ARG A 11 19.92 -57.95 4.56
C ARG A 11 20.06 -56.49 4.98
N ARG A 12 20.52 -56.23 6.21
CA ARG A 12 20.75 -54.87 6.71
C ARG A 12 21.83 -54.13 5.92
N LYS A 13 22.94 -54.80 5.59
CA LYS A 13 24.01 -54.19 4.77
C LYS A 13 23.53 -53.81 3.37
N ARG A 14 22.73 -54.67 2.70
CA ARG A 14 22.15 -54.36 1.38
C ARG A 14 21.12 -53.23 1.41
N GLU A 15 20.40 -53.07 2.51
CA GLU A 15 19.39 -52.03 2.66
C GLU A 15 20.01 -50.66 2.99
N GLU A 16 21.12 -50.67 3.74
CA GLU A 16 21.93 -49.47 4.03
C GLU A 16 22.69 -48.98 2.79
N GLU A 17 23.21 -49.88 1.97
CA GLU A 17 23.84 -49.56 0.69
C GLU A 17 22.82 -48.99 -0.32
N ARG A 18 21.58 -49.52 -0.33
CA ARG A 18 20.47 -48.94 -1.11
C ARG A 18 20.04 -47.56 -0.62
N ARG A 19 20.18 -47.26 0.67
CA ARG A 19 19.90 -45.91 1.22
C ARG A 19 20.97 -44.91 0.80
N ARG A 20 22.25 -45.26 0.92
CA ARG A 20 23.37 -44.40 0.47
C ARG A 20 23.31 -44.12 -1.04
N ASN A 21 22.94 -45.12 -1.85
CA ASN A 21 22.83 -44.94 -3.30
C ASN A 21 21.61 -44.10 -3.69
N LYS A 22 20.54 -44.06 -2.87
CA LYS A 22 19.39 -43.16 -3.06
C LYS A 22 19.69 -41.71 -2.66
N GLU A 23 20.52 -41.49 -1.64
CA GLU A 23 20.96 -40.14 -1.23
C GLU A 23 21.96 -39.54 -2.24
N ALA A 24 22.80 -40.35 -2.87
CA ALA A 24 23.73 -39.89 -3.91
C ALA A 24 23.04 -39.50 -5.23
N GLN A 25 21.82 -39.98 -5.49
CA GLN A 25 21.10 -39.75 -6.75
C GLN A 25 20.16 -38.53 -6.74
N ASN A 26 20.04 -37.80 -5.63
CA ASN A 26 19.12 -36.66 -5.56
C ASN A 26 19.75 -35.48 -4.79
N PRO A 27 20.60 -34.66 -5.44
CA PRO A 27 21.08 -33.43 -4.85
C PRO A 27 19.92 -32.43 -4.84
N ILE A 28 19.38 -32.20 -3.65
CA ILE A 28 18.36 -31.19 -3.38
C ILE A 28 18.87 -29.84 -3.90
N ARG A 29 18.23 -29.33 -4.97
CA ARG A 29 18.37 -27.94 -5.43
C ARG A 29 17.99 -27.01 -4.27
N ARG A 30 18.98 -26.33 -3.70
CA ARG A 30 18.78 -25.14 -2.86
C ARG A 30 18.28 -23.99 -3.73
N PRO A 31 17.21 -23.26 -3.36
CA PRO A 31 16.88 -21.99 -4.00
C PRO A 31 17.54 -20.84 -3.22
N GLU A 32 18.72 -20.39 -3.67
CA GLU A 32 19.39 -19.15 -3.20
C GLU A 32 18.77 -17.87 -3.81
N ALA A 33 17.50 -17.89 -4.20
CA ALA A 33 16.86 -16.79 -4.94
C ALA A 33 15.95 -15.88 -4.10
N ALA A 34 15.68 -16.21 -2.83
CA ALA A 34 14.67 -15.50 -2.03
C ALA A 34 15.21 -14.33 -1.19
N GLU A 35 16.53 -14.16 -1.09
CA GLU A 35 17.14 -13.19 -0.16
C GLU A 35 17.45 -11.82 -0.80
N ARG A 36 17.22 -11.64 -2.10
CA ARG A 36 17.52 -10.38 -2.81
C ARG A 36 16.33 -9.44 -3.05
N GLN A 37 15.12 -9.82 -2.63
CA GLN A 37 13.92 -8.97 -2.82
C GLN A 37 13.45 -8.25 -1.55
N ARG A 38 14.16 -8.40 -0.42
CA ARG A 38 13.83 -7.70 0.83
C ARG A 38 14.60 -6.41 1.09
N GLU A 39 15.64 -6.10 0.32
CA GLU A 39 16.46 -4.90 0.54
C GLU A 39 16.12 -3.71 -0.38
N GLU A 40 15.17 -3.84 -1.32
CA GLU A 40 14.89 -2.78 -2.30
C GLU A 40 13.58 -2.00 -2.05
N SER A 41 12.83 -2.31 -0.97
CA SER A 41 11.56 -1.63 -0.66
C SER A 41 11.67 -0.52 0.40
N GLU A 42 12.86 -0.22 0.92
CA GLU A 42 13.09 0.88 1.87
C GLU A 42 13.96 1.98 1.25
N ARG A 43 13.43 2.70 0.26
CA ARG A 43 13.86 4.07 -0.03
C ARG A 43 12.65 4.94 -0.36
N THR A 44 12.33 5.81 0.59
CA THR A 44 11.50 7.01 0.44
C THR A 44 11.89 7.84 -0.80
N PRO A 45 10.94 8.63 -1.31
CA PRO A 45 11.21 10.06 -1.27
C PRO A 45 10.07 10.84 -0.59
N GLN A 46 10.53 11.64 0.36
CA GLN A 46 9.86 12.76 0.99
C GLN A 46 9.94 13.95 0.03
N ALA A 47 8.82 14.55 -0.39
CA ALA A 47 8.59 15.99 -0.47
C ALA A 47 7.37 16.38 -1.34
N ALA A 48 6.63 17.35 -0.79
CA ALA A 48 6.00 18.50 -1.45
C ALA A 48 4.47 18.55 -1.58
N ALA A 49 3.98 19.69 -1.08
CA ALA A 49 2.73 20.40 -1.35
C ALA A 49 1.47 19.90 -0.64
N ALA A 50 0.57 20.75 -0.13
CA ALA A 50 0.59 22.14 0.34
C ALA A 50 -0.80 22.35 0.93
N ALA A 51 -0.89 23.01 2.08
CA ALA A 51 -2.17 23.46 2.63
C ALA A 51 -2.82 24.55 1.76
N PRO A 52 -4.13 24.81 1.93
CA PRO A 52 -4.54 26.21 1.91
C PRO A 52 -5.43 26.58 3.11
N ALA A 53 -5.04 27.67 3.75
CA ALA A 53 -5.88 28.45 4.66
C ALA A 53 -6.16 29.83 4.01
N THR A 54 -7.44 30.20 3.98
CA THR A 54 -8.03 31.55 4.14
C THR A 54 -7.37 32.81 3.57
N ALA A 55 -8.12 33.57 2.74
CA ALA A 55 -8.46 35.01 2.89
C ALA A 55 -9.21 35.49 1.61
N CYS A 56 -10.45 36.00 1.66
CA CYS A 56 -10.93 37.34 2.07
C CYS A 56 -10.79 38.44 0.99
N SER A 57 -11.93 38.89 0.44
CA SER A 57 -12.24 40.28 -0.03
C SER A 57 -13.64 40.26 -0.67
N ARG A 58 -14.71 40.79 -0.03
CA ARG A 58 -15.15 42.20 0.06
C ARG A 58 -15.06 42.98 -1.25
N LEU A 59 -16.22 43.37 -1.80
CA LEU A 59 -16.66 44.73 -2.23
C LEU A 59 -17.99 44.60 -3.00
N ARG A 60 -19.11 45.07 -2.43
CA ARG A 60 -19.78 46.38 -2.66
C ARG A 60 -20.71 46.43 -3.90
N SER A 61 -22.01 46.57 -3.64
CA SER A 61 -23.01 47.45 -4.30
C SER A 61 -24.36 47.12 -3.63
N VAL A 62 -25.06 47.92 -2.81
CA VAL A 62 -25.52 49.32 -2.82
C VAL A 62 -26.42 49.67 -4.01
N TYR A 63 -27.59 50.24 -3.64
CA TYR A 63 -28.71 50.83 -4.39
C TYR A 63 -29.81 49.84 -4.82
N ALA A 64 -30.92 49.68 -4.10
CA ALA A 64 -31.97 50.64 -3.70
C ALA A 64 -32.94 50.97 -4.85
N LEU A 65 -34.20 50.57 -4.61
CA LEU A 65 -35.43 51.04 -5.23
C LEU A 65 -35.53 52.57 -5.11
N ASP A 66 -36.08 53.23 -6.13
CA ASP A 66 -37.01 54.37 -6.03
C ASP A 66 -37.56 54.62 -7.45
N LEU A 67 -38.87 54.47 -7.68
CA LEU A 67 -39.95 55.43 -7.43
C LEU A 67 -39.78 56.78 -8.16
N ILE A 68 -40.71 56.99 -9.08
CA ILE A 68 -41.11 58.27 -9.66
C ILE A 68 -41.70 59.14 -8.55
N PRO A 69 -41.42 60.47 -8.54
CA PRO A 69 -42.55 61.40 -8.62
C PRO A 69 -42.34 62.55 -9.60
N SER A 70 -43.49 63.05 -10.04
CA SER A 70 -43.74 64.22 -10.85
C SER A 70 -43.59 65.55 -10.09
N ALA A 71 -43.68 66.63 -10.87
CA ALA A 71 -44.03 68.02 -10.52
C ALA A 71 -42.87 69.03 -10.40
N PHE A 72 -42.88 70.03 -11.29
CA PHE A 72 -43.08 71.47 -11.01
C PHE A 72 -42.98 72.22 -12.36
N ALA A 73 -44.05 72.82 -12.86
CA ALA A 73 -44.58 74.15 -12.52
C ALA A 73 -43.95 75.29 -13.35
N SER A 74 -44.87 76.04 -13.94
CA SER A 74 -44.80 77.36 -14.56
C SER A 74 -43.85 78.38 -13.92
N ALA A 75 -43.25 79.25 -14.75
CA ALA A 75 -43.04 80.66 -14.42
C ALA A 75 -42.78 81.51 -15.69
N PHE A 76 -43.72 82.39 -16.02
CA PHE A 76 -43.47 83.66 -16.70
C PHE A 76 -42.78 84.64 -15.72
N PRO A 77 -41.98 85.61 -16.18
CA PRO A 77 -42.45 87.01 -16.34
C PRO A 77 -41.76 87.74 -17.53
N HIS A 78 -42.37 88.65 -18.30
CA HIS A 78 -43.01 89.98 -18.10
C HIS A 78 -42.07 91.21 -18.15
N PHE A 79 -42.32 92.07 -19.19
CA PHE A 79 -42.14 93.55 -19.31
C PHE A 79 -40.72 94.16 -19.51
N PRO A 80 -40.54 95.45 -19.95
CA PRO A 80 -41.51 96.57 -20.12
C PRO A 80 -41.41 97.51 -21.37
N ARG A 81 -42.56 98.20 -21.59
CA ARG A 81 -42.88 99.63 -21.92
C ARG A 81 -41.94 100.60 -22.66
N GLY A 82 -42.60 101.44 -23.48
CA GLY A 82 -42.41 102.91 -23.62
C GLY A 82 -43.33 103.43 -24.76
N VAL A 83 -44.49 104.07 -24.55
CA VAL A 83 -44.85 105.44 -24.07
C VAL A 83 -44.24 106.58 -24.91
N LYS A 84 -45.08 107.33 -25.64
CA LYS A 84 -45.28 108.79 -25.46
C LYS A 84 -46.43 109.36 -26.30
N SER A 85 -47.16 110.29 -25.67
CA SER A 85 -48.32 111.07 -26.12
C SER A 85 -47.91 112.47 -26.62
N MET A 86 -48.95 113.26 -26.99
CA MET A 86 -49.03 114.72 -27.20
C MET A 86 -48.66 115.16 -28.64
N GLU A 87 -49.40 116.03 -29.33
CA GLU A 87 -50.19 117.20 -28.89
C GLU A 87 -51.15 117.66 -30.02
N GLN A 88 -52.30 118.24 -29.66
CA GLN A 88 -53.14 119.16 -30.46
C GLN A 88 -52.62 120.59 -30.20
N PRO A 89 -52.77 121.62 -31.09
CA PRO A 89 -54.07 122.30 -31.26
C PRO A 89 -54.32 123.16 -32.54
N ALA A 90 -55.56 123.66 -32.60
CA ALA A 90 -56.04 124.98 -33.09
C ALA A 90 -56.22 125.27 -34.59
N ALA A 91 -57.47 125.65 -34.92
CA ALA A 91 -57.88 126.39 -36.11
C ALA A 91 -57.52 127.88 -35.99
N PRO A 92 -57.36 128.58 -37.14
CA PRO A 92 -58.12 129.81 -37.32
C PRO A 92 -58.71 130.01 -38.73
N ASP A 93 -59.46 131.09 -38.79
CA ASP A 93 -60.47 131.55 -39.71
C ASP A 93 -59.94 132.08 -41.07
N ARG A 94 -60.78 131.92 -42.10
CA ARG A 94 -60.97 132.70 -43.35
C ARG A 94 -59.80 133.23 -44.21
N SER A 95 -60.07 133.10 -45.52
CA SER A 95 -59.61 133.87 -46.71
C SER A 95 -58.27 133.51 -47.38
N ASP A 96 -58.45 132.98 -48.61
CA ASP A 96 -57.66 133.13 -49.83
C ASP A 96 -56.55 132.10 -50.18
N VAL A 97 -56.79 131.45 -51.32
CA VAL A 97 -56.24 130.24 -51.99
C VAL A 97 -55.08 130.61 -52.94
N PRO A 98 -54.14 129.71 -53.37
CA PRO A 98 -53.51 128.56 -52.71
C PRO A 98 -51.98 128.40 -53.04
N ALA A 99 -51.15 127.96 -52.08
CA ALA A 99 -49.82 127.37 -52.39
C ALA A 99 -49.32 126.31 -51.37
N GLY A 100 -50.18 125.86 -50.44
CA GLY A 100 -49.86 124.85 -49.41
C GLY A 100 -50.38 123.43 -49.70
N GLU A 101 -50.90 123.19 -50.91
CA GLU A 101 -51.53 121.92 -51.28
C GLU A 101 -50.55 120.81 -51.73
N CYS A 102 -49.24 121.10 -51.79
CA CYS A 102 -48.22 120.14 -52.25
C CYS A 102 -47.50 119.41 -51.11
N GLU A 103 -47.11 120.08 -50.01
CA GLU A 103 -46.33 119.47 -48.91
C GLU A 103 -47.09 118.37 -48.15
N TRP A 104 -48.32 118.62 -47.68
CA TRP A 104 -49.11 117.61 -46.97
C TRP A 104 -49.48 116.41 -47.89
N ARG A 105 -49.51 116.64 -49.21
CA ARG A 105 -49.76 115.60 -50.22
C ARG A 105 -48.53 114.72 -50.43
N GLU A 106 -47.34 115.27 -50.32
CA GLU A 106 -46.07 114.55 -50.37
C GLU A 106 -45.77 113.80 -49.06
N GLU A 107 -46.04 114.38 -47.89
CA GLU A 107 -45.98 113.68 -46.60
C GLU A 107 -46.97 112.52 -46.52
N LEU A 108 -48.22 112.71 -46.99
CA LEU A 108 -49.20 111.64 -47.06
C LEU A 108 -48.75 110.55 -48.03
N ARG A 109 -48.13 110.90 -49.17
CA ARG A 109 -47.49 109.93 -50.08
C ARG A 109 -46.30 109.22 -49.45
N GLN A 110 -45.48 109.91 -48.67
CA GLN A 110 -44.30 109.32 -48.03
C GLN A 110 -44.71 108.38 -46.89
N GLN A 111 -45.66 108.78 -46.05
CA GLN A 111 -46.29 107.92 -45.05
C GLN A 111 -46.98 106.73 -45.69
N GLN A 112 -47.70 106.93 -46.80
CA GLN A 112 -48.30 105.85 -47.57
C GLN A 112 -47.22 104.91 -48.13
N SER A 113 -46.12 105.43 -48.68
CA SER A 113 -45.00 104.61 -49.17
C SER A 113 -44.29 103.82 -48.06
N GLN A 114 -44.17 104.39 -46.85
CA GLN A 114 -43.63 103.68 -45.68
C GLN A 114 -44.58 102.58 -45.20
N VAL A 115 -45.88 102.85 -45.19
CA VAL A 115 -46.91 101.84 -44.87
C VAL A 115 -46.92 100.74 -45.93
N ASP A 116 -46.76 101.07 -47.20
CA ASP A 116 -46.72 100.11 -48.29
C ASP A 116 -45.45 99.25 -48.25
N ALA A 117 -44.28 99.85 -47.96
CA ALA A 117 -43.03 99.11 -47.74
C ALA A 117 -43.09 98.20 -46.50
N LEU A 118 -43.74 98.65 -45.42
CA LEU A 118 -43.98 97.81 -44.23
C LEU A 118 -44.98 96.68 -44.52
N ARG A 119 -46.00 96.93 -45.34
CA ARG A 119 -46.93 95.89 -45.81
C ARG A 119 -46.22 94.86 -46.67
N GLU A 120 -45.34 95.28 -47.58
CA GLU A 120 -44.54 94.39 -48.41
C GLU A 120 -43.60 93.52 -47.56
N ARG A 121 -42.86 94.11 -46.62
CA ARG A 121 -42.02 93.35 -45.67
C ARG A 121 -42.82 92.40 -44.78
N LEU A 122 -44.02 92.80 -44.35
CA LEU A 122 -44.90 91.91 -43.60
C LEU A 122 -45.34 90.73 -44.45
N VAL A 123 -45.63 90.93 -45.75
CA VAL A 123 -45.95 89.86 -46.69
C VAL A 123 -44.75 88.95 -46.89
N GLU A 124 -43.54 89.50 -47.08
CA GLU A 124 -42.31 88.74 -47.24
C GLU A 124 -41.98 87.89 -46.00
N VAL A 125 -42.02 88.48 -44.80
CA VAL A 125 -41.82 87.75 -43.54
C VAL A 125 -42.92 86.69 -43.35
N LYS A 126 -44.18 87.00 -43.69
CA LYS A 126 -45.28 86.03 -43.60
C LYS A 126 -45.17 84.91 -44.62
N VAL A 127 -44.53 85.14 -45.77
CA VAL A 127 -44.20 84.10 -46.75
C VAL A 127 -43.01 83.29 -46.25
N GLY A 128 -41.92 83.91 -45.81
CA GLY A 128 -40.74 83.25 -45.25
C GLY A 128 -41.05 82.40 -44.02
N MET A 129 -41.91 82.89 -43.11
CA MET A 129 -42.42 82.13 -41.97
C MET A 129 -43.21 80.91 -42.43
N ARG A 130 -44.09 81.05 -43.43
CA ARG A 130 -44.86 79.92 -43.96
C ARG A 130 -44.00 78.91 -44.73
N CYS A 131 -42.95 79.36 -45.41
CA CYS A 131 -41.95 78.50 -46.02
C CYS A 131 -41.15 77.73 -44.97
N SER A 132 -40.62 78.41 -43.94
CA SER A 132 -39.87 77.81 -42.84
C SER A 132 -40.71 76.89 -41.94
N GLU A 133 -41.98 77.22 -41.69
CA GLU A 133 -42.95 76.34 -41.03
C GLU A 133 -43.20 75.06 -41.87
N GLY A 134 -43.28 75.20 -43.19
CA GLY A 134 -43.36 74.07 -44.11
C GLY A 134 -42.11 73.19 -44.10
N ASP A 135 -40.91 73.78 -44.09
CA ASP A 135 -39.64 73.06 -44.01
C ASP A 135 -39.46 72.33 -42.68
N SER A 136 -39.67 73.01 -41.55
CA SER A 136 -39.58 72.41 -40.21
C SER A 136 -40.61 71.29 -39.98
N ARG A 137 -41.81 71.41 -40.55
CA ARG A 137 -42.82 70.34 -40.55
C ARG A 137 -42.39 69.14 -41.39
N ARG A 138 -41.78 69.36 -42.56
CA ARG A 138 -41.22 68.29 -43.41
C ARG A 138 -40.07 67.56 -42.73
N GLU A 139 -39.18 68.30 -42.07
CA GLU A 139 -38.07 67.75 -41.28
C GLU A 139 -38.57 66.94 -40.08
N LEU A 140 -39.59 67.44 -39.36
CA LEU A 140 -40.23 66.71 -38.25
C LEU A 140 -40.91 65.42 -38.74
N ASP A 141 -41.60 65.46 -39.88
CA ASP A 141 -42.20 64.26 -40.48
C ASP A 141 -41.13 63.25 -40.91
N HIS A 142 -40.00 63.70 -41.47
CA HIS A 142 -38.86 62.86 -41.82
C HIS A 142 -38.20 62.23 -40.58
N LEU A 143 -37.97 63.03 -39.53
CA LEU A 143 -37.47 62.54 -38.24
C LEU A 143 -38.44 61.54 -37.60
N CYS A 144 -39.74 61.82 -37.64
CA CYS A 144 -40.78 60.92 -37.13
C CYS A 144 -40.76 59.57 -37.87
N ARG A 145 -40.58 59.57 -39.20
CA ARG A 145 -40.41 58.34 -39.98
C ARG A 145 -39.14 57.59 -39.58
N ARG A 146 -38.00 58.27 -39.45
CA ARG A 146 -36.72 57.67 -38.99
C ARG A 146 -36.85 57.05 -37.60
N VAL A 147 -37.43 57.78 -36.65
CA VAL A 147 -37.68 57.29 -35.28
C VAL A 147 -38.59 56.06 -35.30
N LYS A 148 -39.65 56.06 -36.11
CA LYS A 148 -40.54 54.89 -36.28
C LYS A 148 -39.76 53.69 -36.85
N THR A 149 -38.94 53.89 -37.88
CA THR A 149 -38.09 52.84 -38.45
C THR A 149 -37.12 52.29 -37.40
N ILE A 150 -36.38 53.15 -36.70
CA ILE A 150 -35.46 52.74 -35.63
C ILE A 150 -36.19 51.98 -34.53
N ALA A 151 -37.37 52.43 -34.10
CA ALA A 151 -38.17 51.75 -33.08
C ALA A 151 -38.57 50.33 -33.53
N THR A 152 -39.01 50.15 -34.79
CA THR A 152 -39.33 48.81 -35.32
C THR A 152 -38.12 47.90 -35.40
N LEU A 153 -36.95 48.44 -35.78
CA LEU A 153 -35.71 47.69 -35.87
C LEU A 153 -35.15 47.31 -34.49
N LEU A 154 -35.27 48.19 -33.49
CA LEU A 154 -34.95 47.89 -32.10
C LEU A 154 -35.89 46.82 -31.54
N ALA A 155 -37.18 46.87 -31.88
CA ALA A 155 -38.13 45.83 -31.51
C ALA A 155 -37.77 44.47 -32.16
N TYR A 156 -37.32 44.48 -33.42
CA TYR A 156 -36.79 43.29 -34.09
C TYR A 156 -35.58 42.72 -33.36
N LEU A 157 -34.55 43.54 -33.08
CA LEU A 157 -33.36 43.12 -32.34
C LEU A 157 -33.72 42.56 -30.95
N LYS A 158 -34.62 43.22 -30.24
CA LYS A 158 -35.12 42.77 -28.93
C LYS A 158 -35.82 41.41 -29.02
N SER A 159 -36.66 41.21 -30.03
CA SER A 159 -37.30 39.92 -30.28
C SER A 159 -36.27 38.83 -30.59
N LYS A 160 -35.29 39.15 -31.45
CA LYS A 160 -34.22 38.23 -31.82
C LYS A 160 -33.35 37.84 -30.63
N ALA A 161 -33.00 38.79 -29.76
CA ALA A 161 -32.28 38.54 -28.50
C ALA A 161 -33.06 37.59 -27.59
N ARG A 162 -34.37 37.79 -27.44
CA ARG A 162 -35.21 36.95 -26.60
C ARG A 162 -35.30 35.51 -27.12
N ILE A 163 -35.41 35.33 -28.44
CA ILE A 163 -35.39 34.00 -29.07
C ILE A 163 -34.03 33.31 -28.86
N MET A 164 -32.94 34.07 -29.01
CA MET A 164 -31.57 33.58 -28.80
C MET A 164 -31.24 33.25 -27.34
N ALA A 165 -31.93 33.87 -26.37
CA ALA A 165 -31.75 33.58 -24.94
C ALA A 165 -32.36 32.23 -24.52
N ILE A 166 -33.20 31.61 -25.36
CA ILE A 166 -33.88 30.36 -25.05
C ILE A 166 -33.17 29.23 -25.83
N PRO A 167 -32.46 28.29 -25.18
CA PRO A 167 -31.56 27.35 -25.86
C PRO A 167 -32.20 26.56 -27.02
N HIS A 168 -33.40 25.98 -26.80
CA HIS A 168 -34.09 25.20 -27.83
C HIS A 168 -34.58 26.05 -29.02
N LEU A 169 -34.92 27.32 -28.80
CA LEU A 169 -35.28 28.27 -29.87
C LEU A 169 -34.04 28.88 -30.54
N ALA A 170 -32.95 29.02 -29.81
CA ALA A 170 -31.66 29.44 -30.34
C ALA A 170 -31.13 28.41 -31.34
N HIS A 171 -31.32 27.12 -31.07
CA HIS A 171 -30.96 26.06 -32.01
C HIS A 171 -31.68 26.22 -33.35
N THR A 172 -32.99 26.47 -33.35
CA THR A 172 -33.74 26.66 -34.61
C THR A 172 -33.43 28.01 -35.27
N SER A 173 -33.34 29.09 -34.47
CA SER A 173 -33.09 30.46 -34.92
C SER A 173 -31.68 30.68 -35.51
N CYS A 174 -30.68 29.98 -35.00
CA CYS A 174 -29.32 29.96 -35.54
C CYS A 174 -29.09 28.76 -36.48
N GLY A 175 -30.13 27.92 -36.66
CA GLY A 175 -30.14 26.65 -37.40
C GLY A 175 -28.99 25.70 -37.06
N ILE A 176 -28.69 25.63 -35.78
CA ILE A 176 -27.78 24.68 -35.17
C ILE A 176 -28.51 23.34 -35.04
N ARG A 177 -27.92 22.27 -35.57
CA ARG A 177 -28.43 20.89 -35.44
C ARG A 177 -27.37 20.02 -34.79
N GLN A 178 -27.80 19.07 -33.97
CA GLN A 178 -26.90 18.05 -33.41
C GLN A 178 -26.82 16.88 -34.40
N GLN A 179 -25.61 16.53 -34.82
CA GLN A 179 -25.33 15.37 -35.67
C GLN A 179 -24.51 14.35 -34.86
N GLU A 180 -24.96 13.10 -34.87
CA GLU A 180 -24.32 12.00 -34.15
C GLU A 180 -22.88 11.80 -34.66
N GLY A 181 -21.91 11.77 -33.74
CA GLY A 181 -20.47 11.64 -34.05
C GLY A 181 -19.72 12.92 -34.43
N VAL A 182 -20.40 13.94 -34.99
CA VAL A 182 -19.77 15.22 -35.44
C VAL A 182 -20.04 16.38 -34.46
N GLY A 183 -21.10 16.30 -33.67
CA GLY A 183 -21.47 17.34 -32.70
C GLY A 183 -22.44 18.37 -33.27
N PHE A 184 -22.33 19.63 -32.84
CA PHE A 184 -23.20 20.70 -33.32
C PHE A 184 -22.74 21.24 -34.68
N VAL A 185 -23.68 21.38 -35.61
CA VAL A 185 -23.46 21.76 -37.00
C VAL A 185 -24.37 22.93 -37.38
N ASP A 186 -23.87 23.88 -38.18
CA ASP A 186 -24.60 25.08 -38.62
C ASP A 186 -25.63 24.76 -39.73
N ARG A 187 -26.44 25.76 -40.11
CA ARG A 187 -27.40 25.72 -41.22
C ARG A 187 -26.82 25.15 -42.51
N HIS A 188 -25.55 25.47 -42.75
CA HIS A 188 -24.80 25.07 -43.95
C HIS A 188 -24.14 23.70 -43.85
N GLY A 189 -24.32 22.97 -42.74
CA GLY A 189 -23.66 21.66 -42.57
C GLY A 189 -22.21 21.75 -42.07
N VAL A 190 -21.73 22.93 -41.70
CA VAL A 190 -20.36 23.14 -41.20
C VAL A 190 -20.31 22.87 -39.69
N PRO A 191 -19.39 22.01 -39.21
CA PRO A 191 -19.22 21.76 -37.77
C PRO A 191 -18.86 23.05 -37.02
N LEU A 192 -19.53 23.30 -35.88
CA LEU A 192 -19.21 24.44 -35.03
C LEU A 192 -17.87 24.26 -34.29
N ALA A 193 -17.35 23.03 -34.22
CA ALA A 193 -16.06 22.71 -33.60
C ALA A 193 -14.87 23.35 -34.34
N ASP A 194 -15.02 23.65 -35.63
CA ASP A 194 -13.98 24.23 -36.49
C ASP A 194 -13.97 25.77 -36.48
N TRP A 195 -14.74 26.40 -35.61
CA TRP A 195 -14.77 27.86 -35.52
C TRP A 195 -13.39 28.41 -35.13
N PRO A 196 -12.89 29.46 -35.83
CA PRO A 196 -11.54 29.95 -35.65
C PRO A 196 -11.33 30.38 -34.20
N LYS A 197 -10.50 29.60 -33.50
CA LYS A 197 -10.11 29.83 -32.11
C LYS A 197 -9.15 31.02 -32.09
N GLY A 198 -9.72 32.22 -32.03
CA GLY A 198 -9.02 33.44 -31.60
C GLY A 198 -7.91 33.97 -32.54
N SER A 199 -8.20 34.21 -33.82
CA SER A 199 -7.37 35.10 -34.64
C SER A 199 -8.20 35.78 -35.74
N ALA A 200 -8.90 36.84 -35.37
CA ALA A 200 -9.42 37.82 -36.32
C ALA A 200 -9.34 39.19 -35.66
N GLU A 201 -8.11 39.65 -35.38
CA GLU A 201 -7.86 41.08 -35.44
C GLU A 201 -7.89 41.50 -36.92
N PRO A 202 -8.50 42.64 -37.26
CA PRO A 202 -8.48 43.14 -38.62
C PRO A 202 -7.03 43.52 -38.97
N ALA A 203 -6.43 42.78 -39.90
CA ALA A 203 -5.07 43.06 -40.37
C ALA A 203 -4.99 44.49 -40.94
N PRO A 204 -3.99 45.32 -40.54
CA PRO A 204 -3.72 46.59 -41.21
C PRO A 204 -3.14 46.35 -42.60
N CYS A 205 -3.60 47.12 -43.57
CA CYS A 205 -3.15 47.12 -44.96
C CYS A 205 -1.61 47.08 -45.08
N GLY A 206 -1.06 45.91 -45.45
CA GLY A 206 0.32 45.75 -45.86
C GLY A 206 0.44 45.78 -47.38
N GLY A 207 1.08 46.82 -47.91
CA GLY A 207 1.29 47.03 -49.35
C GLY A 207 2.17 45.94 -49.97
N GLY A 208 1.62 45.25 -50.96
CA GLY A 208 2.36 44.37 -51.87
C GLY A 208 2.76 45.12 -53.13
N SER A 209 4.06 45.18 -53.39
CA SER A 209 4.71 45.83 -54.52
C SER A 209 4.98 44.83 -55.65
N GLY A 210 4.69 45.24 -56.90
CA GLY A 210 5.16 44.69 -58.18
C GLY A 210 4.42 43.44 -58.71
N ASP A 211 4.05 43.28 -59.98
CA ASP A 211 4.35 44.03 -61.21
C ASP A 211 3.38 43.54 -62.33
N ARG A 212 3.16 44.43 -63.32
CA ARG A 212 2.80 44.19 -64.73
C ARG A 212 1.37 43.88 -65.23
N THR A 213 0.74 44.99 -65.66
CA THR A 213 0.37 45.37 -67.05
C THR A 213 -1.01 45.09 -67.67
N ALA A 214 -1.48 46.17 -68.32
CA ALA A 214 -2.48 46.35 -69.40
C ALA A 214 -3.95 46.48 -68.95
N ALA A 215 -4.52 47.71 -68.89
CA ALA A 215 -5.08 48.51 -70.00
C ALA A 215 -6.33 47.85 -70.60
N GLU A 216 -7.48 48.47 -70.84
CA GLU A 216 -7.94 49.85 -70.90
C GLU A 216 -9.48 49.80 -70.97
N GLY A 217 -10.16 50.91 -70.65
CA GLY A 217 -11.53 51.19 -71.06
C GLY A 217 -12.60 50.79 -70.03
N GLY A 218 -13.52 51.66 -69.62
CA GLY A 218 -13.80 53.04 -69.97
C GLY A 218 -15.09 53.47 -69.26
N ALA A 219 -15.14 54.76 -68.92
CA ALA A 219 -16.34 55.59 -68.75
C ALA A 219 -17.50 55.06 -67.88
N ALA A 220 -17.70 55.67 -66.72
CA ALA A 220 -18.71 56.74 -66.59
C ALA A 220 -18.86 57.12 -65.10
N ALA A 221 -18.39 58.32 -64.76
CA ALA A 221 -18.86 59.03 -63.59
C ALA A 221 -20.30 59.50 -63.86
N PRO A 222 -21.29 59.20 -63.00
CA PRO A 222 -22.50 59.98 -62.94
C PRO A 222 -22.23 61.18 -62.05
N VAL A 223 -22.04 62.30 -62.74
CA VAL A 223 -22.42 63.67 -62.37
C VAL A 223 -23.25 63.74 -61.08
N HIS A 224 -22.73 64.50 -60.11
CA HIS A 224 -23.47 65.03 -58.98
C HIS A 224 -24.73 65.75 -59.45
N GLY A 225 -25.88 65.17 -59.13
CA GLY A 225 -27.21 65.77 -59.24
C GLY A 225 -27.83 65.83 -57.84
N ASP A 226 -27.76 67.02 -57.28
CA ASP A 226 -28.68 67.70 -56.36
C ASP A 226 -29.72 66.88 -55.54
N ALA A 227 -29.69 67.12 -54.22
CA ALA A 227 -30.77 67.03 -53.24
C ALA A 227 -31.65 65.75 -53.18
N ALA A 228 -31.14 64.69 -52.53
CA ALA A 228 -31.95 63.70 -51.83
C ALA A 228 -31.23 63.15 -50.58
N GLY A 229 -30.92 64.03 -49.63
CA GLY A 229 -30.40 63.64 -48.32
C GLY A 229 -31.49 62.97 -47.48
N GLY A 230 -31.47 61.65 -47.36
CA GLY A 230 -32.43 60.95 -46.50
C GLY A 230 -32.30 59.43 -46.36
N ASP A 231 -31.61 58.74 -47.26
CA ASP A 231 -31.61 57.26 -47.28
C ASP A 231 -30.29 56.60 -46.81
N VAL A 232 -29.17 57.31 -46.95
CA VAL A 232 -27.82 56.81 -46.60
C VAL A 232 -27.70 56.45 -45.10
N ASP A 233 -28.42 57.16 -44.22
CA ASP A 233 -28.42 56.92 -42.77
C ASP A 233 -29.22 55.67 -42.35
N VAL A 234 -30.33 55.36 -43.04
CA VAL A 234 -31.15 54.17 -42.74
C VAL A 234 -30.43 52.90 -43.17
N ASP A 235 -29.73 52.95 -44.30
CA ASP A 235 -28.87 51.86 -44.77
C ASP A 235 -27.74 51.53 -43.79
N ASP A 236 -27.09 52.55 -43.21
CA ASP A 236 -26.04 52.35 -42.21
C ASP A 236 -26.60 51.76 -40.90
N ILE A 237 -27.81 52.15 -40.50
CA ILE A 237 -28.54 51.54 -39.38
C ILE A 237 -28.85 50.07 -39.67
N LEU A 238 -29.34 49.74 -40.88
CA LEU A 238 -29.62 48.35 -41.29
C LEU A 238 -28.35 47.50 -41.35
N LYS A 239 -27.22 48.06 -41.80
CA LYS A 239 -25.90 47.41 -41.73
C LYS A 239 -25.50 47.13 -40.29
N SER A 240 -25.65 48.11 -39.40
CA SER A 240 -25.35 47.96 -37.96
C SER A 240 -26.21 46.86 -37.31
N ILE A 241 -27.51 46.82 -37.62
CA ILE A 241 -28.43 45.77 -37.12
C ILE A 241 -28.02 44.38 -37.61
N ARG A 242 -27.58 44.27 -38.87
CA ARG A 242 -27.05 43.02 -39.43
C ARG A 242 -25.79 42.58 -38.68
N VAL A 243 -24.83 43.48 -38.46
CA VAL A 243 -23.62 43.20 -37.68
C VAL A 243 -23.97 42.76 -36.25
N VAL A 244 -24.83 43.48 -35.54
CA VAL A 244 -25.27 43.13 -34.18
C VAL A 244 -25.93 41.75 -34.16
N THR A 245 -26.77 41.48 -35.16
CA THR A 245 -27.44 40.20 -35.34
C THR A 245 -26.44 39.05 -35.54
N ASP A 246 -25.44 39.23 -36.40
CA ASP A 246 -24.42 38.23 -36.68
C ASP A 246 -23.52 37.98 -35.46
N VAL A 247 -23.18 39.04 -34.72
CA VAL A 247 -22.44 38.95 -33.44
C VAL A 247 -23.25 38.19 -32.39
N MET A 248 -24.56 38.46 -32.27
CA MET A 248 -25.43 37.74 -31.34
C MET A 248 -25.52 36.25 -31.71
N GLU A 249 -25.66 35.93 -32.99
CA GLU A 249 -25.68 34.54 -33.47
C GLU A 249 -24.35 33.82 -33.20
N SER A 250 -23.23 34.47 -33.49
CA SER A 250 -21.87 33.99 -33.21
C SER A 250 -21.64 33.72 -31.71
N LEU A 251 -22.08 34.63 -30.84
CA LEU A 251 -21.96 34.46 -29.40
C LEU A 251 -22.78 33.26 -28.91
N VAL A 252 -24.03 33.15 -29.36
CA VAL A 252 -24.93 32.05 -29.01
C VAL A 252 -24.38 30.70 -29.47
N LYS A 253 -23.87 30.62 -30.70
CA LYS A 253 -23.19 29.42 -31.24
C LYS A 253 -22.03 28.98 -30.32
N ARG A 254 -21.18 29.90 -29.88
CA ARG A 254 -20.07 29.60 -28.96
C ARG A 254 -20.53 29.16 -27.57
N VAL A 255 -21.56 29.80 -27.02
CA VAL A 255 -22.12 29.41 -25.71
C VAL A 255 -22.66 27.98 -25.77
N ILE A 256 -23.41 27.63 -26.81
CA ILE A 256 -23.96 26.28 -27.00
C ILE A 256 -22.83 25.24 -27.10
N VAL A 257 -21.78 25.53 -27.87
CA VAL A 257 -20.61 24.64 -27.97
C VAL A 257 -19.96 24.46 -26.59
N ALA A 258 -19.65 25.56 -25.90
CA ALA A 258 -19.00 25.50 -24.58
C ALA A 258 -19.84 24.75 -23.53
N GLU A 259 -21.17 24.95 -23.52
CA GLU A 259 -22.09 24.23 -22.64
C GLU A 259 -22.11 22.74 -22.95
N SER A 260 -22.14 22.38 -24.23
CA SER A 260 -22.13 20.98 -24.67
C SER A 260 -20.81 20.27 -24.40
N GLU A 261 -19.68 20.95 -24.59
CA GLU A 261 -18.35 20.44 -24.25
C GLU A 261 -18.23 20.23 -22.75
N THR A 262 -18.74 21.17 -21.95
CA THR A 262 -18.76 21.05 -20.48
C THR A 262 -19.63 19.88 -20.04
N ALA A 263 -20.80 19.68 -20.66
CA ALA A 263 -21.68 18.55 -20.36
C ALA A 263 -21.01 17.21 -20.75
N ASN A 264 -20.36 17.15 -21.91
CA ASN A 264 -19.61 15.97 -22.35
C ASN A 264 -18.44 15.65 -21.42
N GLU A 265 -17.68 16.66 -20.98
CA GLU A 265 -16.56 16.45 -20.08
C GLU A 265 -17.03 15.99 -18.68
N LYS A 266 -18.13 16.54 -18.16
CA LYS A 266 -18.79 16.03 -16.95
C LYS A 266 -19.18 14.56 -17.07
N GLU A 267 -19.70 14.17 -18.24
CA GLU A 267 -20.08 12.80 -18.52
C GLU A 267 -18.86 11.87 -18.57
N LYS A 268 -17.76 12.27 -19.22
CA LYS A 268 -16.50 11.51 -19.18
C LYS A 268 -15.97 11.33 -17.76
N VAL A 269 -16.00 12.39 -16.94
CA VAL A 269 -15.60 12.31 -15.53
C VAL A 269 -16.49 11.34 -14.75
N ARG A 270 -17.81 11.38 -14.98
CA ARG A 270 -18.77 10.44 -14.37
C ARG A 270 -18.43 8.99 -14.75
N MET A 271 -18.22 8.72 -16.04
CA MET A 271 -17.84 7.39 -16.52
C MET A 271 -16.48 6.93 -15.95
N GLY A 272 -15.50 7.82 -15.86
CA GLY A 272 -14.20 7.55 -15.25
C GLY A 272 -14.32 7.20 -13.76
N LEU A 273 -15.17 7.91 -13.01
CA LEU A 273 -15.43 7.62 -11.60
C LEU A 273 -16.09 6.25 -11.40
N GLU A 274 -17.03 5.88 -12.28
CA GLU A 274 -17.67 4.55 -12.26
C GLU A 274 -16.67 3.44 -12.57
N GLU A 275 -15.75 3.67 -13.51
CA GLU A 275 -14.67 2.72 -13.79
C GLU A 275 -13.69 2.59 -12.61
N ILE A 276 -13.33 3.71 -11.97
CA ILE A 276 -12.50 3.69 -10.76
C ILE A 276 -13.19 2.87 -9.67
N ARG A 277 -14.48 3.13 -9.39
CA ARG A 277 -15.25 2.36 -8.39
C ARG A 277 -15.25 0.86 -8.71
N ARG A 278 -15.43 0.49 -9.98
CA ARG A 278 -15.38 -0.92 -10.41
C ARG A 278 -14.01 -1.54 -10.16
N LYS A 279 -12.93 -0.84 -10.51
CA LYS A 279 -11.54 -1.30 -10.27
C LYS A 279 -11.24 -1.38 -8.77
N THR A 280 -11.72 -0.44 -7.96
CA THR A 280 -11.59 -0.47 -6.50
C THR A 280 -12.24 -1.74 -5.93
N LEU A 281 -13.47 -2.05 -6.31
CA LEU A 281 -14.14 -3.30 -5.88
C LEU A 281 -13.39 -4.56 -6.33
N GLN A 282 -12.81 -4.55 -7.53
CA GLN A 282 -11.99 -5.66 -8.02
C GLN A 282 -10.70 -5.83 -7.18
N VAL A 283 -10.02 -4.72 -6.85
CA VAL A 283 -8.83 -4.72 -6.01
C VAL A 283 -9.17 -5.19 -4.59
N GLU A 284 -10.27 -4.74 -4.01
CA GLU A 284 -10.76 -5.21 -2.70
C GLU A 284 -11.04 -6.72 -2.72
N THR A 285 -11.68 -7.22 -3.77
CA THR A 285 -11.93 -8.66 -3.95
C THR A 285 -10.62 -9.45 -4.05
N MET A 286 -9.64 -8.95 -4.82
CA MET A 286 -8.33 -9.59 -4.92
C MET A 286 -7.57 -9.52 -3.59
N SER A 287 -7.67 -8.40 -2.88
CA SER A 287 -7.07 -8.20 -1.55
C SER A 287 -7.60 -9.23 -0.55
N ALA A 288 -8.92 -9.44 -0.51
CA ALA A 288 -9.53 -10.44 0.36
C ALA A 288 -9.03 -11.86 0.05
N LYS A 289 -8.89 -12.22 -1.23
CA LYS A 289 -8.33 -13.51 -1.65
C LYS A 289 -6.86 -13.67 -1.23
N VAL A 290 -6.06 -12.62 -1.34
CA VAL A 290 -4.65 -12.63 -0.90
C VAL A 290 -4.56 -12.81 0.62
N GLU A 291 -5.44 -12.15 1.38
CA GLU A 291 -5.51 -12.32 2.85
C GLU A 291 -5.90 -13.76 3.24
N GLU A 292 -6.84 -14.38 2.53
CA GLU A 292 -7.16 -15.80 2.71
C GLU A 292 -5.94 -16.69 2.42
N MET A 293 -5.25 -16.46 1.29
CA MET A 293 -4.03 -17.20 0.94
C MET A 293 -2.93 -17.05 2.00
N GLU A 294 -2.77 -15.86 2.59
CA GLU A 294 -1.86 -15.61 3.70
C GLU A 294 -2.24 -16.46 4.92
N LYS A 295 -3.52 -16.47 5.32
CA LYS A 295 -4.02 -17.31 6.42
C LYS A 295 -3.74 -18.79 6.18
N PHE A 296 -3.97 -19.28 4.95
CA PHE A 296 -3.64 -20.66 4.58
C PHE A 296 -2.14 -20.96 4.64
N ALA A 297 -1.30 -20.05 4.16
CA ALA A 297 0.16 -20.20 4.18
C ALA A 297 0.70 -20.20 5.61
N VAL A 298 0.23 -19.28 6.46
CA VAL A 298 0.59 -19.21 7.88
C VAL A 298 0.15 -20.50 8.61
N GLY A 299 -1.07 -20.99 8.38
CA GLY A 299 -1.56 -22.23 8.97
C GLY A 299 -0.71 -23.45 8.56
N THR A 300 -0.37 -23.56 7.27
CA THR A 300 0.49 -24.65 6.77
C THR A 300 1.90 -24.59 7.35
N ASN A 301 2.48 -23.38 7.47
CA ASN A 301 3.79 -23.18 8.05
C ASN A 301 3.81 -23.49 9.56
N GLY A 302 2.74 -23.15 10.28
CA GLY A 302 2.55 -23.53 11.69
C GLY A 302 2.60 -25.05 11.88
N MET A 303 1.84 -25.80 11.08
CA MET A 303 1.85 -27.26 11.11
C MET A 303 3.24 -27.85 10.75
N LEU A 304 3.94 -27.27 9.77
CA LEU A 304 5.29 -27.70 9.40
C LEU A 304 6.29 -27.47 10.55
N ASN A 305 6.17 -26.37 11.28
CA ASN A 305 7.00 -26.08 12.44
C ASN A 305 6.73 -27.04 13.60
N GLU A 306 5.47 -27.40 13.87
CA GLU A 306 5.14 -28.44 14.85
C GLU A 306 5.74 -29.79 14.47
N MET A 307 5.65 -30.18 13.18
CA MET A 307 6.25 -31.42 12.70
C MET A 307 7.78 -31.40 12.85
N ARG A 308 8.43 -30.28 12.54
CA ARG A 308 9.86 -30.08 12.74
C ARG A 308 10.23 -30.28 14.21
N GLN A 309 9.52 -29.62 15.14
CA GLN A 309 9.79 -29.75 16.57
C GLN A 309 9.65 -31.20 17.05
N ARG A 310 8.58 -31.90 16.63
CA ARG A 310 8.39 -33.33 16.98
C ARG A 310 9.54 -34.22 16.47
N VAL A 311 10.08 -33.91 15.29
CA VAL A 311 11.23 -34.63 14.74
C VAL A 311 12.50 -34.34 15.56
N GLU A 312 12.73 -33.09 15.94
CA GLU A 312 13.85 -32.70 16.80
C GLU A 312 13.77 -33.41 18.17
N ASP A 313 12.60 -33.42 18.80
CA ASP A 313 12.37 -34.12 20.07
C ASP A 313 12.63 -35.63 19.94
N MET A 314 12.19 -36.24 18.84
CA MET A 314 12.44 -37.66 18.57
C MET A 314 13.93 -37.96 18.35
N VAL A 315 14.67 -37.06 17.71
CA VAL A 315 16.13 -37.18 17.53
C VAL A 315 16.85 -37.07 18.88
N LEU A 316 16.44 -36.13 19.74
CA LEU A 316 16.96 -36.01 21.09
C LEU A 316 16.66 -37.26 21.94
N GLU A 317 15.44 -37.79 21.89
CA GLU A 317 15.10 -39.02 22.61
C GLU A 317 15.86 -40.23 22.08
N THR A 318 16.04 -40.33 20.75
CA THR A 318 16.86 -41.39 20.13
C THR A 318 18.30 -41.31 20.59
N THR A 319 18.84 -40.09 20.74
CA THR A 319 20.20 -39.87 21.26
C THR A 319 20.31 -40.28 22.72
N ARG A 320 19.32 -39.94 23.55
CA ARG A 320 19.23 -40.36 24.96
C ARG A 320 19.12 -41.88 25.09
N GLN A 321 18.35 -42.53 24.22
CA GLN A 321 18.24 -43.99 24.18
C GLN A 321 19.57 -44.67 23.81
N ARG A 322 20.32 -44.13 22.84
CA ARG A 322 21.66 -44.64 22.51
C ARG A 322 22.62 -44.51 23.67
N GLN A 323 22.61 -43.37 24.37
CA GLN A 323 23.47 -43.14 25.54
C GLN A 323 23.23 -44.19 26.62
N ARG A 324 21.96 -44.43 27.00
CA ARG A 324 21.60 -45.48 27.96
C ARG A 324 21.99 -46.87 27.49
N ALA A 325 21.86 -47.15 26.19
CA ALA A 325 22.27 -48.44 25.64
C ALA A 325 23.79 -48.65 25.77
N ALA A 326 24.60 -47.60 25.55
CA ALA A 326 26.05 -47.65 25.75
C ALA A 326 26.42 -47.83 27.23
N GLU A 327 25.73 -47.14 28.14
CA GLU A 327 25.91 -47.31 29.60
C GLU A 327 25.58 -48.74 30.05
N ASN A 328 24.46 -49.31 29.56
CA ASN A 328 24.09 -50.69 29.84
C ASN A 328 25.10 -51.70 29.28
N GLU A 329 25.67 -51.44 28.10
CA GLU A 329 26.72 -52.29 27.52
C GLU A 329 28.01 -52.26 28.36
N GLN A 330 28.38 -51.08 28.87
CA GLN A 330 29.50 -50.94 29.79
C GLN A 330 29.26 -51.72 31.10
N GLU A 331 28.08 -51.57 31.71
CA GLU A 331 27.74 -52.27 32.94
C GLU A 331 27.69 -53.79 32.74
N LEU A 332 27.12 -54.25 31.62
CA LEU A 332 27.14 -55.65 31.25
C LEU A 332 28.57 -56.18 31.08
N SER A 333 29.48 -55.38 30.54
CA SER A 333 30.89 -55.75 30.38
C SER A 333 31.61 -55.85 31.73
N ARG A 334 31.33 -54.95 32.67
CA ARG A 334 31.83 -55.02 34.05
C ARG A 334 31.35 -56.28 34.76
N VAL A 335 30.04 -56.55 34.72
CA VAL A 335 29.46 -57.75 35.32
C VAL A 335 30.06 -59.03 34.72
N LYS A 336 30.28 -59.08 33.40
CA LYS A 336 30.98 -60.22 32.76
C LYS A 336 32.39 -60.43 33.33
N GLN A 337 33.16 -59.36 33.48
CA GLN A 337 34.50 -59.43 34.07
C GLN A 337 34.47 -59.92 35.52
N ASP A 338 33.48 -59.49 36.31
CA ASP A 338 33.29 -59.96 37.68
C ASP A 338 32.96 -61.46 37.72
N PHE A 339 32.13 -61.96 36.80
CA PHE A 339 31.84 -63.39 36.68
C PHE A 339 33.06 -64.21 36.25
N GLU A 340 33.90 -63.70 35.36
CA GLU A 340 35.17 -64.34 34.97
C GLU A 340 36.15 -64.38 36.14
N SER A 341 36.23 -63.31 36.92
CA SER A 341 37.03 -63.22 38.14
C SER A 341 36.54 -64.22 39.20
N LEU A 342 35.24 -64.27 39.43
CA LEU A 342 34.61 -65.23 40.35
C LEU A 342 34.82 -66.67 39.89
N ARG A 343 34.68 -66.96 38.60
CA ARG A 343 34.96 -68.28 38.02
C ARG A 343 36.39 -68.71 38.30
N THR A 344 37.35 -67.81 38.12
CA THR A 344 38.77 -68.07 38.41
C THR A 344 38.98 -68.34 39.89
N TYR A 345 38.37 -67.54 40.77
CA TYR A 345 38.43 -67.71 42.23
C TYR A 345 37.86 -69.07 42.68
N VAL A 346 36.70 -69.47 42.16
CA VAL A 346 36.12 -70.79 42.43
C VAL A 346 37.04 -71.90 41.93
N GLY A 347 37.66 -71.74 40.75
CA GLY A 347 38.68 -72.66 40.24
C GLY A 347 39.83 -72.86 41.23
N THR A 348 40.39 -71.76 41.76
CA THR A 348 41.43 -71.81 42.79
C THR A 348 40.95 -72.53 44.06
N LEU A 349 39.73 -72.24 44.53
CA LEU A 349 39.16 -72.92 45.70
C LEU A 349 39.00 -74.44 45.48
N VAL A 350 38.61 -74.87 44.27
CA VAL A 350 38.53 -76.29 43.92
C VAL A 350 39.93 -76.92 43.98
N SER A 351 40.95 -76.29 43.41
CA SER A 351 42.34 -76.80 43.47
C SER A 351 42.88 -76.87 44.91
N VAL A 352 42.56 -75.88 45.75
CA VAL A 352 42.91 -75.91 47.19
C VAL A 352 42.20 -77.07 47.88
N ARG A 353 40.90 -77.28 47.62
CA ARG A 353 40.15 -78.42 48.15
C ARG A 353 40.76 -79.76 47.73
N GLU A 354 41.14 -79.92 46.46
CA GLU A 354 41.79 -81.14 45.97
C GLU A 354 43.13 -81.40 46.66
N THR A 355 43.92 -80.35 46.87
CA THR A 355 45.20 -80.44 47.60
C THR A 355 44.97 -80.84 49.05
N LEU A 356 43.97 -80.27 49.73
CA LEU A 356 43.60 -80.63 51.10
C LEU A 356 43.11 -82.08 51.20
N LEU A 357 42.25 -82.54 50.28
CA LEU A 357 41.81 -83.94 50.22
C LEU A 357 42.97 -84.91 49.97
N SER A 358 43.97 -84.50 49.19
CA SER A 358 45.19 -85.30 49.00
C SER A 358 46.03 -85.37 50.28
N SER A 359 46.18 -84.25 50.98
CA SER A 359 46.87 -84.18 52.26
C SER A 359 46.18 -85.04 53.32
N GLU A 360 44.85 -85.00 53.40
CA GLU A 360 44.04 -85.83 54.30
C GLU A 360 44.30 -87.33 54.08
N LYS A 361 44.33 -87.80 52.83
CA LYS A 361 44.70 -89.20 52.50
C LYS A 361 46.13 -89.56 52.93
N GLN A 362 47.06 -88.60 52.87
CA GLN A 362 48.42 -88.81 53.36
C GLN A 362 48.44 -88.93 54.88
N PHE A 363 47.66 -88.10 55.60
CA PHE A 363 47.48 -88.21 57.05
C PHE A 363 46.88 -89.55 57.45
N GLU A 364 45.81 -90.02 56.79
CA GLU A 364 45.24 -91.36 57.05
C GLU A 364 46.27 -92.48 56.85
N THR A 365 47.13 -92.35 55.84
CA THR A 365 48.21 -93.32 55.59
C THR A 365 49.25 -93.27 56.70
N MET A 366 49.58 -92.07 57.18
CA MET A 366 50.51 -91.86 58.29
C MET A 366 49.95 -92.41 59.60
N GLU A 367 48.67 -92.21 59.90
CA GLU A 367 47.99 -92.77 61.09
C GLU A 367 48.06 -94.30 61.11
N LYS A 368 47.80 -94.97 59.99
CA LYS A 368 47.95 -96.44 59.89
C LYS A 368 49.37 -96.92 60.18
N LEU A 369 50.39 -96.14 59.79
CA LEU A 369 51.78 -96.43 60.12
C LEU A 369 52.06 -96.22 61.62
N PHE A 370 51.48 -95.19 62.24
CA PHE A 370 51.55 -94.97 63.68
C PHE A 370 50.87 -96.08 64.47
N ASP A 371 49.66 -96.51 64.09
CA ASP A 371 48.97 -97.62 64.74
C ASP A 371 49.80 -98.91 64.69
N ARG A 372 50.40 -99.20 63.53
CA ARG A 372 51.32 -100.34 63.35
C ARG A 372 52.56 -100.21 64.24
N LEU A 373 53.11 -99.00 64.36
CA LEU A 373 54.26 -98.73 65.22
C LEU A 373 53.91 -98.94 66.69
N VAL A 374 52.78 -98.40 67.17
CA VAL A 374 52.28 -98.58 68.54
C VAL A 374 52.06 -100.06 68.83
N ALA A 375 51.39 -100.79 67.94
CA ALA A 375 51.19 -102.24 68.09
C ALA A 375 52.52 -103.00 68.21
N LYS A 376 53.52 -102.64 67.38
CA LYS A 376 54.86 -103.24 67.44
C LYS A 376 55.60 -102.88 68.72
N THR A 377 55.46 -101.65 69.22
CA THR A 377 56.04 -101.23 70.50
C THR A 377 55.45 -102.02 71.67
N ASN A 378 54.12 -102.17 71.73
CA ASN A 378 53.45 -102.96 72.76
C ASN A 378 53.85 -104.44 72.70
N GLN A 379 54.01 -105.00 71.49
CA GLN A 379 54.54 -106.35 71.31
C GLN A 379 55.94 -106.47 71.90
N LEU A 380 56.86 -105.56 71.53
CA LEU A 380 58.23 -105.56 72.04
C LEU A 380 58.29 -105.36 73.57
N GLU A 381 57.41 -104.56 74.15
CA GLU A 381 57.32 -104.37 75.60
C GLU A 381 56.87 -105.64 76.32
N SER A 382 55.88 -106.36 75.79
CA SER A 382 55.45 -107.65 76.36
C SER A 382 56.51 -108.75 76.22
N GLU A 383 57.19 -108.83 75.06
CA GLU A 383 58.36 -109.71 74.87
C GLU A 383 59.49 -109.37 75.83
N LYS A 384 59.73 -108.07 76.09
CA LYS A 384 60.71 -107.60 77.07
C LYS A 384 60.32 -108.03 78.48
N ALA A 385 59.08 -107.78 78.91
CA ALA A 385 58.61 -108.16 80.25
C ALA A 385 58.67 -109.68 80.47
N GLN A 386 58.32 -110.48 79.44
CA GLN A 386 58.48 -111.93 79.47
C GLN A 386 59.94 -112.35 79.67
N LYS A 387 60.87 -111.77 78.89
CA LYS A 387 62.31 -112.04 79.03
C LYS A 387 62.84 -111.61 80.40
N GLU A 388 62.40 -110.46 80.92
CA GLU A 388 62.77 -110.01 82.28
C GLU A 388 62.28 -110.99 83.36
N ALA A 389 61.07 -111.54 83.24
CA ALA A 389 60.56 -112.57 84.15
C ALA A 389 61.36 -113.88 84.07
N GLU A 390 61.75 -114.30 82.86
CA GLU A 390 62.59 -115.48 82.64
C GLU A 390 63.98 -115.29 83.29
N VAL A 391 64.58 -114.10 83.15
CA VAL A 391 65.84 -113.75 83.82
C VAL A 391 65.70 -113.82 85.35
N HIS A 392 64.62 -113.29 85.93
CA HIS A 392 64.39 -113.38 87.38
C HIS A 392 64.26 -114.82 87.86
N LYS A 393 63.53 -115.67 87.12
CA LYS A 393 63.39 -117.10 87.43
C LYS A 393 64.74 -117.83 87.42
N VAL A 394 65.54 -117.60 86.37
CA VAL A 394 66.90 -118.18 86.28
C VAL A 394 67.79 -117.66 87.42
N MET A 395 67.62 -116.40 87.83
CA MET A 395 68.34 -115.82 88.96
C MET A 395 67.94 -116.48 90.29
N GLU A 396 66.65 -116.68 90.56
CA GLU A 396 66.15 -117.40 91.75
C GLU A 396 66.66 -118.85 91.79
N GLU A 397 66.61 -119.56 90.66
CA GLU A 397 67.12 -120.91 90.54
C GLU A 397 68.64 -120.96 90.79
N ASN A 398 69.40 -120.00 90.27
CA ASN A 398 70.83 -119.87 90.56
C ASN A 398 71.11 -119.64 92.05
N VAL A 399 70.33 -118.80 92.73
CA VAL A 399 70.46 -118.58 94.17
C VAL A 399 70.15 -119.88 94.95
N ARG A 400 69.09 -120.60 94.57
CA ARG A 400 68.74 -121.91 95.16
C ARG A 400 69.85 -122.95 94.95
N LEU A 401 70.39 -123.03 93.73
CA LEU A 401 71.47 -123.95 93.40
C LEU A 401 72.74 -123.62 94.19
N ARG A 402 73.10 -122.33 94.32
CA ARG A 402 74.20 -121.88 95.19
C ARG A 402 73.96 -122.29 96.64
N ALA A 403 72.76 -122.08 97.20
CA ALA A 403 72.45 -122.52 98.56
C ALA A 403 72.53 -124.05 98.75
N MET A 404 72.12 -124.85 97.76
CA MET A 404 72.34 -126.29 97.79
C MET A 404 73.82 -126.67 97.72
N LEU A 405 74.58 -125.95 96.90
CA LEU A 405 76.02 -126.12 96.77
C LEU A 405 76.72 -125.81 98.09
N ASP A 406 76.42 -124.68 98.73
CA ASP A 406 76.92 -124.31 100.07
C ASP A 406 76.58 -125.39 101.12
N LYS A 407 75.34 -125.92 101.10
CA LYS A 407 74.93 -127.02 102.00
C LYS A 407 75.74 -128.28 101.75
N LYS A 408 76.02 -128.62 100.49
CA LYS A 408 76.81 -129.80 100.12
C LYS A 408 78.29 -129.61 100.46
N GLU A 409 78.83 -128.41 100.26
CA GLU A 409 80.18 -128.04 100.71
C GLU A 409 80.29 -128.14 102.23
N ALA A 410 79.31 -127.62 102.99
CA ALA A 410 79.26 -127.77 104.44
C ALA A 410 79.15 -129.24 104.89
N GLN A 411 78.34 -130.06 104.22
CA GLN A 411 78.27 -131.51 104.46
C GLN A 411 79.60 -132.21 104.18
N LEU A 412 80.27 -131.87 103.06
CA LEU A 412 81.58 -132.38 102.71
C LEU A 412 82.64 -131.95 103.72
N GLN A 413 82.60 -130.70 104.18
CA GLN A 413 83.51 -130.19 105.19
C GLN A 413 83.29 -130.88 106.54
N ALA A 414 82.05 -131.10 106.96
CA ALA A 414 81.72 -131.86 108.17
C ALA A 414 82.13 -133.34 108.07
N MET A 415 81.92 -133.99 106.91
CA MET A 415 82.43 -135.33 106.63
C MET A 415 83.96 -135.37 106.65
N SER A 416 84.63 -134.38 106.06
CA SER A 416 86.09 -134.23 106.10
C SER A 416 86.58 -134.07 107.55
N GLU A 417 85.91 -133.26 108.38
CA GLU A 417 86.22 -133.13 109.81
C GLU A 417 85.90 -134.42 110.58
N GLN A 418 84.84 -135.16 110.24
CA GLN A 418 84.59 -136.51 110.79
C GLN A 418 85.68 -137.50 110.40
N CYS A 419 86.15 -137.50 109.14
CA CYS A 419 87.26 -138.33 108.71
C CYS A 419 88.56 -137.94 109.43
N LYS A 420 88.80 -136.64 109.67
CA LYS A 420 89.91 -136.17 110.51
C LYS A 420 89.75 -136.63 111.96
N PHE A 421 88.55 -136.52 112.55
CA PHE A 421 88.28 -136.95 113.92
C PHE A 421 88.39 -138.47 114.07
N MET A 422 87.95 -139.25 113.09
CA MET A 422 88.18 -140.70 113.03
C MET A 422 89.66 -141.03 112.87
N ALA A 423 90.41 -140.29 112.06
CA ALA A 423 91.86 -140.46 111.92
C ALA A 423 92.62 -140.11 113.22
N LEU A 424 92.14 -139.13 113.98
CA LEU A 424 92.69 -138.72 115.28
C LEU A 424 92.26 -139.66 116.43
N ASN A 425 91.05 -140.22 116.41
CA ASN A 425 90.59 -141.22 117.38
C ASN A 425 91.11 -142.63 117.11
N HIS A 426 91.55 -142.94 115.89
CA HIS A 426 92.36 -144.14 115.61
C HIS A 426 93.82 -144.01 116.08
N HIS A 427 94.17 -142.92 116.76
CA HIS A 427 95.50 -142.65 117.32
C HIS A 427 95.55 -142.54 118.85
N ASN A 428 94.56 -143.06 119.59
CA ASN A 428 94.68 -143.33 121.03
C ASN A 428 93.91 -144.58 121.47
#